data_AF-A0AAE2XZM5-F1
#
_entry.id   AF-A0AAE2XZM5-F1
#
_cell.length_a   1.000
_cell.length_b   1.000
_cell.length_c   1.000
_cell.angle_alpha   90.00
_cell.angle_beta   90.00
_cell.angle_gamma   90.00
#
_symmetry.space_group_name_H-M   'P 1'
#
loop_
_entity.id
_entity.type
_entity.pdbx_description
1 polymer ?
#
loop_
_entity_poly.entity_id
_entity_poly.type
_entity_poly.pdbx_seq_one_letter_code
_entity_poly.pdbx_strand_id
1 'polypeptide(L)'
;MENYRITIYHEGKVDFYTYSPPIEKFRAGRPLPKAPVFYNPSMKLNRDIAVYAVRTHQQSTGRNLKICEPLTGCGIRGIRFALEVEGVDEVVINDLSPDAFNVAKRNVEMHNLQSKIQVFNKDANLFLAENAAYGKRFDVIDIDPFGSPVPFLDSALSAIRKNEGLLCLTATDMAPLCGIHRDACLRKYGGVPLRTMYCHEVAVRLLISCAVLTAAKREIALIPLLSHSTDHYVRTYLKTSSGVENTNESVEQVGYLIHCPSCHFRQLKPGIASTLSGTCPLCGRGILIGGPLWCGKIQSREFVSQILENAKKDGDKKSIKLLSTILEESDAPATYYDLHYICDQLNLPCPRLDKVMIRLRERGYLVTRTHFKNNALKTNAPISEILRAIREAQ
;
A
#
# COMPACT_ATOMS: atom_id res chain seq x y z
N MET A 1 10.41 29.83 15.88
CA MET A 1 10.16 29.26 14.53
C MET A 1 11.15 29.84 13.50
N GLU A 2 12.41 30.11 13.87
CA GLU A 2 13.32 30.99 13.09
C GLU A 2 14.13 30.31 11.98
N ASN A 3 13.96 29.02 11.69
CA ASN A 3 14.86 28.28 10.80
C ASN A 3 14.20 27.56 9.61
N TYR A 4 12.96 27.88 9.26
CA TYR A 4 12.31 27.28 8.08
C TYR A 4 12.20 28.31 6.95
N ARG A 5 12.71 27.96 5.76
CA ARG A 5 12.52 28.77 4.55
C ARG A 5 11.31 28.25 3.80
N ILE A 6 10.45 29.16 3.34
CA ILE A 6 9.43 28.82 2.35
C ILE A 6 10.15 28.50 1.04
N THR A 7 9.83 27.37 0.42
CA THR A 7 10.42 26.95 -0.85
C THR A 7 9.32 26.48 -1.78
N ILE A 8 9.44 26.85 -3.05
CA ILE A 8 8.57 26.35 -4.11
C ILE A 8 9.15 25.04 -4.62
N TYR A 9 8.32 24.02 -4.63
CA TYR A 9 8.60 22.71 -5.20
C TYR A 9 7.73 22.50 -6.43
N HIS A 10 8.24 21.66 -7.32
CA HIS A 10 7.53 21.22 -8.52
C HIS A 10 7.32 19.71 -8.46
N GLU A 11 6.08 19.27 -8.55
CA GLU A 11 5.73 17.84 -8.64
C GLU A 11 4.53 17.62 -9.56
N GLY A 12 4.71 16.79 -10.59
CA GLY A 12 3.66 16.55 -11.59
C GLY A 12 3.38 17.83 -12.36
N LYS A 13 2.12 18.26 -12.40
CA LYS A 13 1.73 19.54 -13.01
C LYS A 13 1.63 20.70 -12.00
N VAL A 14 2.14 20.51 -10.79
CA VAL A 14 1.84 21.39 -9.65
C VAL A 14 3.10 22.04 -9.13
N ASP A 15 3.08 23.38 -9.12
CA ASP A 15 3.99 24.21 -8.33
C ASP A 15 3.34 24.52 -6.98
N PHE A 16 4.03 24.28 -5.88
CA PHE A 16 3.47 24.50 -4.55
C PHE A 16 4.57 24.92 -3.60
N TYR A 17 4.21 25.71 -2.60
CA TYR A 17 5.16 26.07 -1.55
C TYR A 17 4.90 25.27 -0.28
N THR A 18 5.97 25.05 0.47
CA THR A 18 5.93 24.46 1.81
C THR A 18 7.17 24.90 2.59
N TYR A 19 7.22 24.54 3.87
CA TYR A 19 8.37 24.80 4.73
C TYR A 19 9.46 23.78 4.46
N SER A 20 10.59 24.23 3.93
CA SER A 20 11.79 23.40 3.80
C SER A 20 12.57 23.38 5.11
N PRO A 21 12.92 22.19 5.64
CA PRO A 21 13.98 22.13 6.64
C PRO A 21 15.29 22.68 6.02
N PRO A 22 16.21 23.27 6.81
CA PRO A 22 17.49 23.74 6.32
C PRO A 22 18.22 22.63 5.53
N ILE A 23 18.72 22.96 4.33
CA ILE A 23 19.34 22.03 3.37
C ILE A 23 20.44 21.16 4.01
N GLU A 24 21.15 21.69 5.01
CA GLU A 24 22.21 20.99 5.75
C GLU A 24 21.73 19.73 6.52
N LYS A 25 20.41 19.56 6.72
CA LYS A 25 19.81 18.40 7.41
C LYS A 25 19.20 17.35 6.47
N PHE A 26 19.17 17.57 5.16
CA PHE A 26 18.74 16.58 4.18
C PHE A 26 19.87 15.57 3.93
N ARG A 27 20.00 14.56 4.79
CA ARG A 27 20.81 13.36 4.52
C ARG A 27 19.89 12.16 4.31
N ALA A 28 20.10 11.41 3.24
CA ALA A 28 19.39 10.15 2.99
C ALA A 28 19.47 9.25 4.24
N GLY A 29 18.32 8.77 4.72
CA GLY A 29 18.23 7.87 5.88
C GLY A 29 18.10 8.54 7.26
N ARG A 30 17.97 9.87 7.37
CA ARG A 30 17.61 10.54 8.64
C ARG A 30 16.14 11.02 8.64
N PRO A 31 15.44 11.02 9.79
CA PRO A 31 14.12 11.63 9.91
C PRO A 31 14.17 13.10 9.51
N LEU A 32 13.23 13.55 8.68
CA LEU A 32 13.09 14.96 8.37
C LEU A 32 12.85 15.74 9.68
N PRO A 33 13.50 16.90 9.89
CA PRO A 33 13.15 17.79 10.99
C PRO A 33 11.64 18.09 10.97
N LYS A 34 11.02 18.24 12.14
CA LYS A 34 9.60 18.63 12.26
C LYS A 34 9.37 20.02 11.67
N ALA A 35 9.12 20.09 10.37
CA ALA A 35 8.65 21.30 9.70
C ALA A 35 7.22 21.62 10.16
N PRO A 36 6.81 22.90 10.21
CA PRO A 36 5.44 23.28 10.59
C PRO A 36 4.36 22.64 9.70
N VAL A 37 4.68 22.48 8.42
CA VAL A 37 3.87 21.71 7.45
C VAL A 37 4.77 20.69 6.79
N PHE A 38 4.34 19.43 6.81
CA PHE A 38 5.15 18.34 6.32
C PHE A 38 5.05 18.19 4.80
N TYR A 39 6.20 18.02 4.17
CA TYR A 39 6.33 17.55 2.80
C TYR A 39 7.54 16.63 2.71
N ASN A 40 7.35 15.44 2.12
CA ASN A 40 8.42 14.50 1.85
C ASN A 40 8.58 14.29 0.34
N PRO A 41 9.67 14.78 -0.28
CA PRO A 41 9.99 14.52 -1.68
C PRO A 41 10.12 13.03 -2.01
N SER A 42 10.51 12.19 -1.04
CA SER A 42 10.62 10.73 -1.23
C SER A 42 9.26 10.07 -1.50
N MET A 43 8.16 10.73 -1.11
CA MET A 43 6.79 10.26 -1.36
C MET A 43 6.27 10.62 -2.76
N LYS A 44 7.10 11.20 -3.65
CA LYS A 44 6.68 11.53 -5.02
C LYS A 44 6.12 10.30 -5.75
N LEU A 45 6.82 9.16 -5.70
CA LEU A 45 6.35 7.94 -6.36
C LEU A 45 5.01 7.44 -5.78
N ASN A 46 4.78 7.60 -4.48
CA ASN A 46 3.49 7.29 -3.86
C ASN A 46 2.36 8.14 -4.47
N ARG A 47 2.60 9.46 -4.61
CA ARG A 47 1.63 10.40 -5.19
C ARG A 47 1.43 10.16 -6.69
N ASP A 48 2.48 9.85 -7.45
CA ASP A 48 2.37 9.50 -8.87
C ASP A 48 1.48 8.27 -9.07
N ILE A 49 1.74 7.17 -8.35
CA ILE A 49 0.93 5.95 -8.42
C ILE A 49 -0.51 6.23 -7.96
N ALA A 50 -0.72 7.11 -6.97
CA ALA A 50 -2.06 7.51 -6.55
C ALA A 50 -2.83 8.25 -7.65
N VAL A 51 -2.20 9.21 -8.34
CA VAL A 51 -2.82 9.90 -9.48
C VAL A 51 -3.23 8.91 -10.56
N TYR A 52 -2.34 7.97 -10.93
CA TYR A 52 -2.67 6.95 -11.93
C TYR A 52 -3.76 5.98 -11.48
N ALA A 53 -3.78 5.58 -10.21
CA ALA A 53 -4.82 4.71 -9.67
C ALA A 53 -6.20 5.41 -9.66
N VAL A 54 -6.25 6.68 -9.25
CA VAL A 54 -7.49 7.48 -9.27
C VAL A 54 -7.96 7.74 -10.70
N ARG A 55 -7.04 8.06 -11.63
CA ARG A 55 -7.35 8.20 -13.06
C ARG A 55 -7.93 6.91 -13.65
N THR A 56 -7.31 5.77 -13.34
CA THR A 56 -7.78 4.46 -13.80
C THR A 56 -9.15 4.12 -13.20
N HIS A 57 -9.37 4.43 -11.92
CA HIS A 57 -10.67 4.24 -11.29
C HIS A 57 -11.76 5.11 -11.92
N GLN A 58 -11.46 6.38 -12.21
CA GLN A 58 -12.36 7.27 -12.94
C GLN A 58 -12.74 6.69 -14.31
N GLN A 59 -11.75 6.26 -15.09
CA GLN A 59 -11.95 5.64 -16.41
C GLN A 59 -12.79 4.35 -16.32
N SER A 60 -12.53 3.51 -15.31
CA SER A 60 -13.24 2.24 -15.14
C SER A 60 -14.71 2.41 -14.73
N THR A 61 -15.02 3.47 -13.97
CA THR A 61 -16.37 3.73 -13.49
C THR A 61 -17.16 4.65 -14.42
N GLY A 62 -16.48 5.47 -15.23
CA GLY A 62 -17.09 6.48 -16.10
C GLY A 62 -17.81 7.59 -15.36
N ARG A 63 -17.64 7.68 -14.02
CA ARG A 63 -18.33 8.64 -13.16
C ARG A 63 -17.43 9.84 -12.91
N ASN A 64 -18.06 10.99 -12.67
CA ASN A 64 -17.34 12.08 -12.07
C ASN A 64 -17.06 11.76 -10.60
N LEU A 65 -15.87 12.14 -10.13
CA LEU A 65 -15.37 11.77 -8.81
C LEU A 65 -15.48 12.93 -7.83
N LYS A 66 -15.99 12.63 -6.64
CA LYS A 66 -15.79 13.41 -5.43
C LYS A 66 -14.66 12.77 -4.59
N ILE A 67 -13.54 13.45 -4.46
CA ILE A 67 -12.32 12.90 -3.85
C ILE A 67 -12.07 13.54 -2.48
N CYS A 68 -11.65 12.75 -1.50
CA CYS A 68 -11.29 13.20 -0.16
C CYS A 68 -9.85 12.88 0.20
N GLU A 69 -9.12 13.87 0.71
CA GLU A 69 -7.83 13.69 1.38
C GLU A 69 -7.89 14.31 2.78
N PRO A 70 -8.19 13.53 3.83
CA PRO A 70 -8.44 14.08 5.16
C PRO A 70 -7.18 14.49 5.94
N LEU A 71 -5.99 14.16 5.42
CA LEU A 71 -4.67 14.43 6.00
C LEU A 71 -3.73 15.05 4.93
N THR A 72 -4.04 16.26 4.47
CA THR A 72 -3.48 16.78 3.20
C THR A 72 -2.08 17.40 3.30
N GLY A 73 -1.59 17.74 4.49
CA GLY A 73 -0.33 18.45 4.66
C GLY A 73 -0.32 19.76 3.85
N CYS A 74 0.56 19.87 2.85
CA CYS A 74 0.63 21.05 1.99
C CYS A 74 -0.40 21.10 0.85
N GLY A 75 -1.32 20.14 0.73
CA GLY A 75 -2.35 20.14 -0.33
C GLY A 75 -1.95 19.45 -1.64
N ILE A 76 -0.69 19.01 -1.76
CA ILE A 76 -0.11 18.59 -3.04
C ILE A 76 -0.90 17.47 -3.72
N ARG A 77 -1.32 16.44 -2.99
CA ARG A 77 -1.99 15.28 -3.57
C ARG A 77 -3.38 15.64 -4.07
N GLY A 78 -4.20 16.33 -3.26
CA GLY A 78 -5.50 16.84 -3.69
C GLY A 78 -5.43 17.77 -4.91
N ILE A 79 -4.44 18.66 -4.96
CA ILE A 79 -4.24 19.56 -6.13
C ILE A 79 -3.87 18.74 -7.38
N ARG A 80 -2.97 17.75 -7.24
CA ARG A 80 -2.63 16.84 -8.33
C ARG A 80 -3.85 16.05 -8.82
N PHE A 81 -4.72 15.55 -7.93
CA PHE A 81 -5.96 14.91 -8.36
C PHE A 81 -6.85 15.85 -9.17
N ALA A 82 -7.01 17.10 -8.74
CA ALA A 82 -7.85 18.07 -9.44
C ALA A 82 -7.34 18.45 -10.85
N LEU A 83 -6.01 18.46 -11.04
CA LEU A 83 -5.34 18.89 -12.29
C LEU A 83 -4.93 17.75 -13.23
N GLU A 84 -4.61 16.58 -12.67
CA GLU A 84 -4.05 15.45 -13.43
C GLU A 84 -5.06 14.32 -13.66
N VAL A 85 -6.26 14.41 -13.07
CA VAL A 85 -7.36 13.45 -13.30
C VAL A 85 -8.56 14.16 -13.93
N GLU A 86 -8.99 13.65 -15.09
CA GLU A 86 -10.22 14.08 -15.75
C GLU A 86 -11.44 13.54 -15.01
N GLY A 87 -12.61 14.17 -15.17
CA GLY A 87 -13.83 13.72 -14.50
C GLY A 87 -13.76 13.80 -12.97
N VAL A 88 -13.09 14.81 -12.42
CA VAL A 88 -13.17 15.16 -10.99
C VAL A 88 -14.11 16.34 -10.86
N ASP A 89 -15.21 16.19 -10.12
CA ASP A 89 -16.15 17.29 -9.85
C ASP A 89 -15.64 18.13 -8.68
N GLU A 90 -15.18 17.46 -7.63
CA GLU A 90 -14.81 18.10 -6.37
C GLU A 90 -13.68 17.33 -5.69
N VAL A 91 -12.69 18.06 -5.18
CA VAL A 91 -11.71 17.53 -4.23
C VAL A 91 -11.90 18.24 -2.90
N VAL A 92 -12.02 17.46 -1.83
CA VAL A 92 -12.14 17.98 -0.48
C VAL A 92 -10.92 17.57 0.32
N ILE A 93 -10.14 18.54 0.75
CA ILE A 93 -8.92 18.32 1.51
C ILE A 93 -9.05 18.88 2.92
N ASN A 94 -8.43 18.20 3.89
CA ASN A 94 -8.47 18.59 5.29
C ASN A 94 -7.10 18.40 5.96
N ASP A 95 -6.78 19.24 6.93
CA ASP A 95 -5.69 18.98 7.88
C ASP A 95 -6.03 19.51 9.27
N LEU A 96 -5.55 18.85 10.31
CA LEU A 96 -5.73 19.32 11.69
C LEU A 96 -4.88 20.55 11.99
N SER A 97 -3.69 20.66 11.37
CA SER A 97 -2.78 21.77 11.61
C SER A 97 -3.28 23.05 10.92
N PRO A 98 -3.49 24.17 11.66
CA PRO A 98 -3.83 25.46 11.05
C PRO A 98 -2.78 25.94 10.05
N ASP A 99 -1.49 25.64 10.28
CA ASP A 99 -0.41 25.98 9.35
C ASP A 99 -0.54 25.19 8.04
N ALA A 100 -0.82 23.88 8.14
CA ALA A 100 -1.04 23.02 6.98
C ALA A 100 -2.26 23.46 6.18
N PHE A 101 -3.37 23.78 6.87
CA PHE A 101 -4.56 24.37 6.25
C PHE A 101 -4.24 25.65 5.48
N ASN A 102 -3.52 26.59 6.08
CA ASN A 102 -3.19 27.87 5.43
C ASN A 102 -2.28 27.67 4.22
N VAL A 103 -1.29 26.78 4.31
CA VAL A 103 -0.42 26.42 3.18
C VAL A 103 -1.21 25.75 2.06
N ALA A 104 -2.04 24.75 2.38
CA ALA A 104 -2.87 24.06 1.40
C ALA A 104 -3.83 25.01 0.70
N LYS A 105 -4.52 25.89 1.46
CA LYS A 105 -5.43 26.90 0.91
C LYS A 105 -4.72 27.80 -0.10
N ARG A 106 -3.54 28.30 0.23
CA ARG A 106 -2.80 29.18 -0.67
C ARG A 106 -2.26 28.42 -1.89
N ASN A 107 -1.80 27.18 -1.74
CA ASN A 107 -1.42 26.34 -2.87
C ASN A 107 -2.60 26.10 -3.82
N VAL A 108 -3.81 25.91 -3.30
CA VAL A 108 -5.04 25.84 -4.12
C VAL A 108 -5.30 27.16 -4.85
N GLU A 109 -5.15 28.31 -4.17
CA GLU A 109 -5.32 29.65 -4.77
C GLU A 109 -4.30 29.92 -5.88
N MET A 110 -3.06 29.46 -5.73
CA MET A 110 -2.00 29.62 -6.74
C MET A 110 -2.36 28.98 -8.09
N HIS A 111 -3.20 27.94 -8.08
CA HIS A 111 -3.67 27.26 -9.29
C HIS A 111 -5.08 27.68 -9.72
N ASN A 112 -5.69 28.66 -9.04
CA ASN A 112 -7.08 29.09 -9.28
C ASN A 112 -8.12 27.95 -9.17
N LEU A 113 -7.90 27.04 -8.21
CA LEU A 113 -8.73 25.82 -8.04
C LEU A 113 -9.79 25.94 -6.94
N GLN A 114 -10.08 27.13 -6.41
CA GLN A 114 -11.00 27.34 -5.29
C GLN A 114 -12.44 26.90 -5.59
N SER A 115 -12.85 26.87 -6.85
CA SER A 115 -14.18 26.37 -7.27
C SER A 115 -14.28 24.84 -7.29
N LYS A 116 -13.14 24.15 -7.31
CA LYS A 116 -13.03 22.69 -7.45
C LYS A 116 -12.49 22.01 -6.19
N ILE A 117 -11.70 22.74 -5.40
CA ILE A 117 -11.05 22.23 -4.18
C ILE A 117 -11.55 23.00 -2.96
N GLN A 118 -12.16 22.27 -2.03
CA GLN A 118 -12.50 22.79 -0.71
C GLN A 118 -11.44 22.38 0.31
N VAL A 119 -11.01 23.33 1.14
CA VAL A 119 -9.98 23.12 2.17
C VAL A 119 -10.61 23.30 3.55
N PHE A 120 -10.40 22.35 4.45
CA PHE A 120 -10.92 22.37 5.83
C PHE A 120 -9.80 22.25 6.87
N ASN A 121 -10.04 22.82 8.05
CA ASN A 121 -9.18 22.67 9.23
C ASN A 121 -9.93 21.99 10.37
N LYS A 122 -10.00 20.66 10.33
CA LYS A 122 -10.70 19.84 11.32
C LYS A 122 -9.92 18.57 11.65
N ASP A 123 -10.28 17.93 12.75
CA ASP A 123 -9.90 16.55 12.98
C ASP A 123 -10.44 15.66 11.84
N ALA A 124 -9.60 14.74 11.36
CA ALA A 124 -9.91 13.90 10.20
C ALA A 124 -11.12 12.99 10.44
N ASN A 125 -11.29 12.46 11.66
CA ASN A 125 -12.44 11.60 11.97
C ASN A 125 -13.74 12.40 12.04
N LEU A 126 -13.71 13.57 12.69
CA LEU A 126 -14.86 14.49 12.70
C LEU A 126 -15.27 14.88 11.27
N PHE A 127 -14.30 15.30 10.47
CA PHE A 127 -14.51 15.72 9.09
C PHE A 127 -15.10 14.59 8.23
N LEU A 128 -14.59 13.37 8.33
CA LEU A 128 -15.13 12.21 7.61
C LEU A 128 -16.56 11.87 8.09
N ALA A 129 -16.82 11.92 9.40
CA ALA A 129 -18.14 11.64 9.97
C ALA A 129 -19.21 12.63 9.48
N GLU A 130 -18.89 13.92 9.38
CA GLU A 130 -19.79 14.95 8.83
C GLU A 130 -20.18 14.70 7.35
N ASN A 131 -19.37 13.93 6.62
CA ASN A 131 -19.56 13.57 5.22
C ASN A 131 -20.09 12.13 5.01
N ALA A 132 -20.46 11.42 6.08
CA ALA A 132 -20.95 10.04 6.02
C ALA A 132 -22.41 9.89 5.51
N ALA A 133 -23.17 10.99 5.52
CA ALA A 133 -24.58 11.00 5.13
C ALA A 133 -24.77 10.62 3.65
N TYR A 134 -25.92 10.03 3.33
CA TYR A 134 -26.31 9.71 1.95
C TYR A 134 -26.25 10.98 1.07
N GLY A 135 -25.71 10.84 -0.14
CA GLY A 135 -25.50 11.97 -1.07
C GLY A 135 -24.26 12.82 -0.80
N LYS A 136 -23.60 12.72 0.37
CA LYS A 136 -22.36 13.47 0.68
C LYS A 136 -21.07 12.67 0.53
N ARG A 137 -21.20 11.34 0.48
CA ARG A 137 -20.09 10.38 0.44
C ARG A 137 -19.14 10.59 -0.73
N PHE A 138 -17.90 10.20 -0.52
CA PHE A 138 -16.80 10.32 -1.49
C PHE A 138 -16.69 9.07 -2.37
N ASP A 139 -16.32 9.28 -3.62
CA ASP A 139 -15.91 8.22 -4.55
C ASP A 139 -14.53 7.70 -4.22
N VAL A 140 -13.64 8.57 -3.77
CA VAL A 140 -12.27 8.23 -3.42
C VAL A 140 -11.91 8.83 -2.07
N ILE A 141 -11.30 8.04 -1.19
CA ILE A 141 -10.70 8.54 0.05
C ILE A 141 -9.25 8.08 0.13
N ASP A 142 -8.31 9.01 0.27
CA ASP A 142 -6.87 8.71 0.44
C ASP A 142 -6.40 9.00 1.86
N ILE A 143 -6.19 7.95 2.65
CA ILE A 143 -5.68 8.02 4.03
C ILE A 143 -4.15 7.80 4.00
N ASP A 144 -3.40 8.90 4.12
CA ASP A 144 -1.93 8.93 4.12
C ASP A 144 -1.35 9.62 5.37
N PRO A 145 -1.47 9.04 6.56
CA PRO A 145 -0.98 9.64 7.79
C PRO A 145 0.48 9.32 8.08
N PHE A 146 1.03 9.95 9.11
CA PHE A 146 2.23 9.45 9.77
C PHE A 146 1.93 8.18 10.57
N GLY A 147 2.56 7.08 10.19
CA GLY A 147 2.44 5.82 10.91
C GLY A 147 1.26 5.00 10.41
N SER A 148 0.26 4.78 11.27
CA SER A 148 -0.83 3.83 10.99
C SER A 148 -2.08 4.55 10.48
N PRO A 149 -2.75 4.02 9.44
CA PRO A 149 -4.04 4.54 8.94
C PRO A 149 -5.24 4.06 9.75
N VAL A 150 -5.06 3.07 10.63
CA VAL A 150 -6.16 2.44 11.38
C VAL A 150 -7.03 3.44 12.16
N PRO A 151 -6.49 4.49 12.82
CA PRO A 151 -7.32 5.45 13.57
C PRO A 151 -8.35 6.21 12.73
N PHE A 152 -8.22 6.22 11.40
CA PHE A 152 -9.12 6.95 10.49
C PHE A 152 -10.02 6.02 9.66
N LEU A 153 -9.77 4.71 9.74
CA LEU A 153 -10.34 3.71 8.85
C LEU A 153 -11.88 3.62 8.99
N ASP A 154 -12.40 3.60 10.22
CA ASP A 154 -13.84 3.46 10.46
C ASP A 154 -14.64 4.67 9.95
N SER A 155 -14.13 5.88 10.17
CA SER A 155 -14.72 7.12 9.65
C SER A 155 -14.63 7.18 8.13
N ALA A 156 -13.51 6.75 7.54
CA ALA A 156 -13.36 6.66 6.09
C ALA A 156 -14.38 5.70 5.47
N LEU A 157 -14.59 4.52 6.08
CA LEU A 157 -15.59 3.55 5.65
C LEU A 157 -17.03 4.06 5.78
N SER A 158 -17.28 4.99 6.70
CA SER A 158 -18.58 5.68 6.82
C SER A 158 -18.80 6.73 5.73
N ALA A 159 -17.71 7.40 5.32
CA ALA A 159 -17.70 8.51 4.38
C ALA A 159 -17.54 8.10 2.90
N ILE A 160 -17.10 6.87 2.62
CA ILE A 160 -16.91 6.38 1.26
C ILE A 160 -18.21 5.79 0.68
N ARG A 161 -18.40 5.89 -0.63
CA ARG A 161 -19.46 5.15 -1.34
C ARG A 161 -19.29 3.65 -1.07
N LYS A 162 -20.40 2.97 -0.78
CA LYS A 162 -20.41 1.54 -0.45
C LYS A 162 -20.13 0.62 -1.64
N ASN A 163 -20.38 1.10 -2.85
CA ASN A 163 -20.15 0.36 -4.08
C ASN A 163 -19.33 1.21 -5.05
N GLU A 164 -18.31 0.60 -5.65
CA GLU A 164 -17.41 1.23 -6.61
C GLU A 164 -16.73 2.49 -6.07
N GLY A 165 -16.54 2.61 -4.75
CA GLY A 165 -15.67 3.61 -4.13
C GLY A 165 -14.24 3.07 -3.97
N LEU A 166 -13.24 3.93 -4.07
CA LEU A 166 -11.81 3.62 -3.95
C LEU A 166 -11.24 4.12 -2.61
N LEU A 167 -10.88 3.19 -1.73
CA LEU A 167 -10.19 3.47 -0.49
C LEU A 167 -8.69 3.26 -0.68
N CYS A 168 -7.90 4.33 -0.56
CA CYS A 168 -6.44 4.27 -0.60
C CYS A 168 -5.90 4.37 0.83
N LEU A 169 -5.05 3.43 1.24
CA LEU A 169 -4.45 3.41 2.57
C LEU A 169 -2.93 3.37 2.46
N THR A 170 -2.24 4.24 3.19
CA THR A 170 -0.79 4.19 3.38
C THR A 170 -0.48 3.91 4.85
N ALA A 171 0.46 3.00 5.09
CA ALA A 171 1.04 2.79 6.41
C ALA A 171 2.56 2.95 6.34
N THR A 172 3.10 3.81 7.19
CA THR A 172 4.55 4.05 7.31
C THR A 172 5.14 3.45 8.59
N ASP A 173 4.32 2.87 9.48
CA ASP A 173 4.79 2.18 10.70
C ASP A 173 5.22 0.74 10.43
N MET A 174 6.24 0.59 9.59
CA MET A 174 6.76 -0.71 9.16
C MET A 174 7.37 -1.54 10.30
N ALA A 175 7.87 -0.93 11.38
CA ALA A 175 8.47 -1.66 12.49
C ALA A 175 7.46 -2.63 13.18
N PRO A 176 6.24 -2.19 13.58
CA PRO A 176 5.17 -3.10 13.96
C PRO A 176 4.84 -4.14 12.87
N LEU A 177 4.51 -3.69 11.65
CA LEU A 177 4.01 -4.57 10.58
C LEU A 177 5.02 -5.65 10.14
N CYS A 178 6.32 -5.37 10.20
CA CYS A 178 7.39 -6.32 9.87
C CYS A 178 7.83 -7.18 11.07
N GLY A 179 7.16 -7.08 12.21
CA GLY A 179 7.38 -7.95 13.37
C GLY A 179 8.52 -7.54 14.31
N ILE A 180 9.01 -6.30 14.24
CA ILE A 180 9.96 -5.76 15.24
C ILE A 180 9.22 -5.51 16.56
N HIS A 181 7.99 -4.98 16.50
CA HIS A 181 7.14 -4.72 17.65
C HIS A 181 5.82 -5.49 17.53
N ARG A 182 5.86 -6.80 17.82
CA ARG A 182 4.73 -7.73 17.68
C ARG A 182 3.46 -7.23 18.37
N ASP A 183 3.54 -6.86 19.65
CA ASP A 183 2.36 -6.45 20.42
C ASP A 183 1.76 -5.13 19.91
N ALA A 184 2.61 -4.23 19.40
CA ALA A 184 2.13 -3.01 18.77
C ALA A 184 1.37 -3.31 17.48
N CYS A 185 1.84 -4.28 16.68
CA CYS A 185 1.13 -4.73 15.48
C CYS A 185 -0.22 -5.35 15.84
N LEU A 186 -0.25 -6.23 16.85
CA LEU A 186 -1.49 -6.86 17.31
C LEU A 186 -2.51 -5.81 17.79
N ARG A 187 -2.09 -4.84 18.62
CA ARG A 187 -2.98 -3.77 19.11
C ARG A 187 -3.52 -2.88 18.00
N LYS A 188 -2.72 -2.58 16.98
CA LYS A 188 -3.10 -1.67 15.90
C LYS A 188 -3.88 -2.36 14.80
N TYR A 189 -3.41 -3.51 14.33
CA TYR A 189 -3.90 -4.17 13.11
C TYR A 189 -4.74 -5.41 13.39
N GLY A 190 -4.79 -5.90 14.63
CA GLY A 190 -5.54 -7.10 15.00
C GLY A 190 -4.92 -8.42 14.51
N GLY A 191 -3.70 -8.39 13.98
CA GLY A 191 -3.00 -9.56 13.45
C GLY A 191 -1.57 -9.70 14.00
N VAL A 192 -1.10 -10.95 14.06
CA VAL A 192 0.26 -11.29 14.47
C VAL A 192 1.21 -11.20 13.25
N PRO A 193 2.22 -10.32 13.28
CA PRO A 193 3.21 -10.25 12.22
C PRO A 193 4.22 -11.40 12.31
N LEU A 194 4.89 -11.68 11.19
CA LEU A 194 6.00 -12.63 11.11
C LEU A 194 7.27 -11.94 10.62
N ARG A 195 8.33 -11.98 11.44
CA ARG A 195 9.66 -11.50 11.08
C ARG A 195 10.36 -12.52 10.17
N THR A 196 10.02 -12.47 8.89
CA THR A 196 10.49 -13.40 7.85
C THR A 196 11.09 -12.62 6.67
N MET A 197 11.70 -13.32 5.72
CA MET A 197 12.25 -12.69 4.50
C MET A 197 11.20 -11.91 3.68
N TYR A 198 9.92 -12.28 3.83
CA TYR A 198 8.78 -11.68 3.15
C TYR A 198 7.91 -10.79 4.06
N CYS A 199 8.51 -10.21 5.10
CA CYS A 199 7.81 -9.35 6.05
C CYS A 199 7.10 -8.15 5.41
N HIS A 200 7.61 -7.59 4.30
CA HIS A 200 6.96 -6.49 3.59
C HIS A 200 5.63 -6.92 2.93
N GLU A 201 5.54 -8.16 2.43
CA GLU A 201 4.28 -8.67 1.91
C GLU A 201 3.31 -9.02 3.05
N VAL A 202 3.83 -9.54 4.17
CA VAL A 202 3.02 -9.76 5.39
C VAL A 202 2.44 -8.44 5.90
N ALA A 203 3.22 -7.35 5.87
CA ALA A 203 2.77 -6.02 6.24
C ALA A 203 1.56 -5.55 5.39
N VAL A 204 1.64 -5.70 4.06
CA VAL A 204 0.52 -5.41 3.15
C VAL A 204 -0.71 -6.25 3.52
N ARG A 205 -0.53 -7.57 3.70
CA ARG A 205 -1.65 -8.48 3.99
C ARG A 205 -2.30 -8.24 5.34
N LEU A 206 -1.55 -7.80 6.35
CA LEU A 206 -2.07 -7.38 7.65
C LEU A 206 -2.88 -6.09 7.54
N LEU A 207 -2.38 -5.09 6.78
CA LEU A 207 -3.11 -3.85 6.53
C LEU A 207 -4.45 -4.12 5.82
N ILE A 208 -4.43 -4.94 4.77
CA ILE A 208 -5.65 -5.33 4.03
C ILE A 208 -6.63 -6.06 4.95
N SER A 209 -6.16 -7.04 5.74
CA SER A 209 -7.03 -7.76 6.68
C SER A 209 -7.68 -6.84 7.71
N CYS A 210 -6.91 -5.90 8.27
CA CYS A 210 -7.44 -4.91 9.20
C CYS A 210 -8.55 -4.06 8.53
N ALA A 211 -8.33 -3.63 7.29
CA ALA A 211 -9.32 -2.91 6.50
C ALA A 211 -10.58 -3.74 6.24
N VAL A 212 -10.43 -4.96 5.75
CA VAL A 212 -11.53 -5.89 5.42
C VAL A 212 -12.38 -6.19 6.66
N LEU A 213 -11.77 -6.55 7.78
CA LEU A 213 -12.51 -6.88 9.01
C LEU A 213 -13.20 -5.65 9.62
N THR A 214 -12.68 -4.45 9.39
CA THR A 214 -13.35 -3.21 9.82
C THR A 214 -14.54 -2.89 8.91
N ALA A 215 -14.38 -3.05 7.59
CA ALA A 215 -15.43 -2.82 6.61
C ALA A 215 -16.58 -3.84 6.71
N ALA A 216 -16.27 -5.10 7.03
CA ALA A 216 -17.26 -6.16 7.16
C ALA A 216 -18.33 -5.87 8.22
N LYS A 217 -17.98 -5.18 9.31
CA LYS A 217 -18.93 -4.73 10.36
C LYS A 217 -20.00 -3.77 9.83
N ARG A 218 -19.81 -3.24 8.61
CA ARG A 218 -20.69 -2.28 7.93
C ARG A 218 -21.30 -2.87 6.65
N GLU A 219 -21.15 -4.18 6.42
CA GLU A 219 -21.57 -4.91 5.21
C GLU A 219 -20.95 -4.35 3.92
N ILE A 220 -19.66 -4.01 4.01
CA ILE A 220 -18.85 -3.55 2.88
C ILE A 220 -17.71 -4.53 2.69
N ALA A 221 -17.63 -5.12 1.49
CA ALA A 221 -16.48 -5.87 1.04
C ALA A 221 -15.39 -4.90 0.54
N LEU A 222 -14.13 -5.24 0.80
CA LEU A 222 -12.98 -4.54 0.23
C LEU A 222 -12.21 -5.50 -0.69
N ILE A 223 -12.04 -5.10 -1.94
CA ILE A 223 -11.38 -5.88 -2.98
C ILE A 223 -10.05 -5.19 -3.33
N PRO A 224 -8.89 -5.82 -3.05
CA PRO A 224 -7.60 -5.25 -3.41
C PRO A 224 -7.41 -5.13 -4.93
N LEU A 225 -7.12 -3.92 -5.39
CA LEU A 225 -6.84 -3.62 -6.79
C LEU A 225 -5.35 -3.49 -7.08
N LEU A 226 -4.62 -2.84 -6.18
CA LEU A 226 -3.17 -2.64 -6.26
C LEU A 226 -2.62 -2.54 -4.85
N SER A 227 -1.48 -3.18 -4.58
CA SER A 227 -0.74 -2.97 -3.35
C SER A 227 0.76 -2.93 -3.62
N HIS A 228 1.50 -2.09 -2.91
CA HIS A 228 2.94 -2.06 -3.02
C HIS A 228 3.65 -1.73 -1.72
N SER A 229 4.84 -2.29 -1.54
CA SER A 229 5.83 -1.79 -0.61
C SER A 229 6.88 -1.01 -1.37
N THR A 230 7.16 0.22 -0.92
CA THR A 230 8.18 1.05 -1.56
C THR A 230 8.88 1.88 -0.49
N ASP A 231 10.21 1.84 -0.50
CA ASP A 231 11.06 2.45 0.53
C ASP A 231 10.66 2.02 1.96
N HIS A 232 9.97 2.88 2.70
CA HIS A 232 9.63 2.70 4.11
C HIS A 232 8.12 2.73 4.39
N TYR A 233 7.29 2.47 3.37
CA TYR A 233 5.85 2.37 3.52
C TYR A 233 5.26 1.19 2.75
N VAL A 234 4.04 0.81 3.15
CA VAL A 234 3.15 -0.02 2.36
C VAL A 234 1.90 0.78 1.99
N ARG A 235 1.37 0.51 0.80
CA ARG A 235 0.18 1.16 0.29
C ARG A 235 -0.73 0.16 -0.40
N THR A 236 -2.03 0.33 -0.23
CA THR A 236 -3.06 -0.52 -0.86
C THR A 236 -4.23 0.32 -1.35
N TYR A 237 -4.81 -0.11 -2.46
CA TYR A 237 -5.95 0.48 -3.13
C TYR A 237 -7.07 -0.55 -3.14
N LEU A 238 -8.15 -0.26 -2.42
CA LEU A 238 -9.23 -1.20 -2.13
C LEU A 238 -10.52 -0.66 -2.75
N LYS A 239 -11.17 -1.47 -3.60
CA LYS A 239 -12.49 -1.17 -4.13
C LYS A 239 -13.56 -1.64 -3.15
N THR A 240 -14.52 -0.78 -2.86
CA THR A 240 -15.70 -1.14 -2.06
C THR A 240 -16.72 -1.88 -2.93
N SER A 241 -17.31 -2.94 -2.37
CA SER A 241 -18.47 -3.61 -2.94
C SER A 241 -19.50 -3.86 -1.84
N SER A 242 -20.75 -3.46 -2.08
CA SER A 242 -21.83 -3.61 -1.12
C SER A 242 -22.48 -4.99 -1.26
N GLY A 243 -22.99 -5.51 -0.15
CA GLY A 243 -23.79 -6.74 -0.14
C GLY A 243 -23.21 -7.79 0.80
N VAL A 244 -24.11 -8.56 1.42
CA VAL A 244 -23.77 -9.57 2.42
C VAL A 244 -22.90 -10.68 1.80
N GLU A 245 -23.24 -11.17 0.62
CA GLU A 245 -22.49 -12.21 -0.08
C GLU A 245 -21.06 -11.78 -0.39
N ASN A 246 -20.89 -10.63 -1.06
CA ASN A 246 -19.58 -10.04 -1.34
C ASN A 246 -18.75 -9.83 -0.06
N THR A 247 -19.42 -9.43 1.04
CA THR A 247 -18.75 -9.21 2.34
C THR A 247 -18.28 -10.54 2.93
N ASN A 248 -19.11 -11.58 2.88
CA ASN A 248 -18.76 -12.91 3.37
C ASN A 248 -17.58 -13.47 2.58
N GLU A 249 -17.60 -13.40 1.25
CA GLU A 249 -16.49 -13.82 0.38
C GLU A 249 -15.19 -13.08 0.73
N SER A 250 -15.26 -11.77 0.96
CA SER A 250 -14.10 -10.97 1.36
C SER A 250 -13.55 -11.40 2.73
N VAL A 251 -14.42 -11.67 3.70
CA VAL A 251 -14.02 -12.15 5.04
C VAL A 251 -13.42 -13.56 4.98
N GLU A 252 -13.92 -14.44 4.11
CA GLU A 252 -13.37 -15.79 3.92
C GLU A 252 -11.92 -15.78 3.42
N GLN A 253 -11.51 -14.74 2.69
CA GLN A 253 -10.12 -14.54 2.28
C GLN A 253 -9.20 -14.12 3.43
N VAL A 254 -9.72 -13.82 4.62
CA VAL A 254 -8.90 -13.55 5.81
C VAL A 254 -8.55 -14.86 6.51
N GLY A 255 -7.27 -15.08 6.79
CA GLY A 255 -6.79 -16.29 7.42
C GLY A 255 -5.37 -16.15 7.92
N TYR A 256 -4.60 -17.24 7.87
CA TYR A 256 -3.30 -17.33 8.53
C TYR A 256 -2.18 -17.68 7.57
N LEU A 257 -0.98 -17.18 7.89
CA LEU A 257 0.27 -17.60 7.26
C LEU A 257 1.01 -18.53 8.19
N ILE A 258 1.17 -19.77 7.75
CA ILE A 258 1.98 -20.78 8.42
C ILE A 258 3.40 -20.67 7.86
N HIS A 259 4.41 -20.66 8.73
CA HIS A 259 5.81 -20.64 8.34
C HIS A 259 6.65 -21.58 9.21
N CYS A 260 7.44 -22.46 8.62
CA CYS A 260 8.46 -23.23 9.34
C CYS A 260 9.81 -22.50 9.26
N PRO A 261 10.39 -22.05 10.40
CA PRO A 261 11.71 -21.42 10.41
C PRO A 261 12.84 -22.35 9.95
N SER A 262 12.68 -23.67 10.14
CA SER A 262 13.76 -24.63 9.90
C SER A 262 13.92 -25.09 8.46
N CYS A 263 12.83 -25.14 7.68
CA CYS A 263 12.88 -25.58 6.27
C CYS A 263 12.25 -24.58 5.31
N HIS A 264 11.84 -23.41 5.79
CA HIS A 264 11.15 -22.36 5.03
C HIS A 264 9.84 -22.78 4.33
N PHE A 265 9.28 -23.94 4.70
CA PHE A 265 7.89 -24.28 4.37
C PHE A 265 6.98 -23.12 4.77
N ARG A 266 5.99 -22.86 3.92
CA ARG A 266 4.94 -21.90 4.21
C ARG A 266 3.68 -22.17 3.43
N GLN A 267 2.57 -21.75 4.00
CA GLN A 267 1.26 -21.93 3.41
C GLN A 267 0.32 -20.84 3.92
N LEU A 268 -0.49 -20.28 3.03
CA LEU A 268 -1.64 -19.48 3.42
C LEU A 268 -2.83 -20.40 3.66
N LYS A 269 -3.56 -20.18 4.75
CA LYS A 269 -4.77 -20.91 5.10
C LYS A 269 -5.90 -19.90 5.33
N PRO A 270 -6.75 -19.65 4.31
CA PRO A 270 -7.91 -18.77 4.44
C PRO A 270 -8.91 -19.31 5.48
N GLY A 271 -9.71 -18.42 6.06
CA GLY A 271 -10.66 -18.70 7.12
C GLY A 271 -10.11 -18.42 8.52
N ILE A 272 -10.80 -17.55 9.27
CA ILE A 272 -10.43 -17.12 10.64
C ILE A 272 -10.60 -18.24 11.67
N ALA A 273 -11.53 -19.17 11.46
CA ALA A 273 -11.78 -20.31 12.35
C ALA A 273 -11.12 -21.61 11.85
N SER A 274 -10.06 -21.50 11.04
CA SER A 274 -9.42 -22.65 10.43
C SER A 274 -8.54 -23.43 11.44
N THR A 275 -8.62 -24.76 11.43
CA THR A 275 -7.83 -25.62 12.33
C THR A 275 -6.36 -25.62 11.90
N LEU A 276 -5.45 -25.20 12.77
CA LEU A 276 -4.02 -25.12 12.44
C LEU A 276 -3.26 -26.25 13.17
N SER A 277 -2.50 -27.05 12.42
CA SER A 277 -1.52 -27.97 13.01
C SER A 277 -0.40 -27.16 13.67
N GLY A 278 0.20 -27.67 14.74
CA GLY A 278 1.37 -27.06 15.40
C GLY A 278 2.73 -27.49 14.78
N THR A 279 2.73 -28.41 13.83
CA THR A 279 3.94 -29.01 13.26
C THR A 279 4.04 -28.81 11.75
N CYS A 280 5.28 -28.72 11.27
CA CYS A 280 5.60 -28.55 9.87
C CYS A 280 5.33 -29.85 9.10
N PRO A 281 4.56 -29.84 8.00
CA PRO A 281 4.28 -31.04 7.22
C PRO A 281 5.51 -31.58 6.47
N LEU A 282 6.56 -30.78 6.27
CA LEU A 282 7.77 -31.20 5.55
C LEU A 282 8.87 -31.76 6.45
N CYS A 283 9.01 -31.26 7.67
CA CYS A 283 10.14 -31.63 8.54
C CYS A 283 9.75 -31.99 9.98
N GLY A 284 8.46 -31.96 10.33
CA GLY A 284 7.96 -32.31 11.66
C GLY A 284 8.27 -31.29 12.78
N ARG A 285 9.08 -30.26 12.53
CA ARG A 285 9.46 -29.25 13.53
C ARG A 285 8.35 -28.21 13.75
N GLY A 286 8.50 -27.39 14.79
CA GLY A 286 7.57 -26.31 15.11
C GLY A 286 7.41 -25.29 13.98
N ILE A 287 6.24 -24.65 13.96
CA ILE A 287 5.87 -23.61 13.00
C ILE A 287 5.49 -22.31 13.71
N LEU A 288 5.63 -21.21 12.99
CA LEU A 288 5.10 -19.91 13.34
C LEU A 288 3.79 -19.68 12.58
N ILE A 289 2.83 -19.05 13.25
CA ILE A 289 1.54 -18.69 12.69
C ILE A 289 1.41 -17.16 12.75
N GLY A 290 1.26 -16.54 11.59
CA GLY A 290 0.96 -15.12 11.43
C GLY A 290 -0.49 -14.90 11.01
N GLY A 291 -1.02 -13.73 11.34
CA GLY A 291 -2.40 -13.33 11.00
C GLY A 291 -3.28 -13.09 12.24
N PRO A 292 -4.61 -12.89 12.05
CA PRO A 292 -5.30 -12.92 10.76
C PRO A 292 -4.72 -11.91 9.75
N LEU A 293 -4.56 -12.34 8.50
CA LEU A 293 -4.06 -11.56 7.39
C LEU A 293 -4.79 -11.93 6.09
N TRP A 294 -4.68 -11.08 5.07
CA TRP A 294 -5.29 -11.32 3.78
C TRP A 294 -4.59 -12.45 3.02
N CYS A 295 -5.32 -13.52 2.69
CA CYS A 295 -4.82 -14.67 1.94
C CYS A 295 -5.04 -14.55 0.42
N GLY A 296 -5.98 -13.70 -0.02
CA GLY A 296 -6.31 -13.50 -1.43
C GLY A 296 -5.22 -12.80 -2.25
N LYS A 297 -5.53 -12.51 -3.52
CA LYS A 297 -4.68 -11.68 -4.39
C LYS A 297 -4.59 -10.25 -3.84
N ILE A 298 -3.41 -9.64 -3.99
CA ILE A 298 -3.17 -8.24 -3.59
C ILE A 298 -3.08 -7.27 -4.78
N GLN A 299 -3.20 -7.82 -6.00
CA GLN A 299 -3.18 -7.12 -7.29
C GLN A 299 -4.37 -7.59 -8.14
N SER A 300 -5.03 -6.67 -8.85
CA SER A 300 -5.83 -6.96 -10.03
C SER A 300 -4.96 -6.72 -11.26
N ARG A 301 -4.77 -7.76 -12.08
CA ARG A 301 -3.94 -7.68 -13.29
C ARG A 301 -4.48 -6.61 -14.26
N GLU A 302 -5.80 -6.56 -14.40
CA GLU A 302 -6.54 -5.64 -15.26
C GLU A 302 -6.30 -4.20 -14.81
N PHE A 303 -6.51 -3.91 -13.53
CA PHE A 303 -6.32 -2.57 -12.97
C PHE A 303 -4.86 -2.11 -13.06
N VAL A 304 -3.91 -2.99 -12.72
CA VAL A 304 -2.47 -2.67 -12.82
C VAL A 304 -2.05 -2.42 -14.27
N SER A 305 -2.59 -3.16 -15.25
CA SER A 305 -2.31 -2.94 -16.67
C SER A 305 -2.76 -1.55 -17.12
N GLN A 306 -3.96 -1.13 -16.73
CA GLN A 306 -4.50 0.19 -17.07
C GLN A 306 -3.70 1.34 -16.42
N ILE A 307 -3.28 1.18 -15.15
CA ILE A 307 -2.38 2.15 -14.50
C ILE A 307 -1.04 2.22 -15.26
N LEU A 308 -0.47 1.08 -15.64
CA LEU A 308 0.79 1.03 -16.39
C LEU A 308 0.67 1.74 -17.75
N GLU A 309 -0.44 1.57 -18.46
CA GLU A 309 -0.72 2.28 -19.71
C GLU A 309 -0.79 3.79 -19.50
N ASN A 310 -1.49 4.25 -18.46
CA ASN A 310 -1.55 5.66 -18.10
C ASN A 310 -0.16 6.23 -17.75
N ALA A 311 0.66 5.48 -17.01
CA ALA A 311 2.04 5.88 -16.70
C ALA A 311 2.95 5.91 -17.94
N LYS A 312 2.76 4.98 -18.90
CA LYS A 312 3.48 4.97 -20.18
C LYS A 312 3.14 6.18 -21.04
N LYS A 313 1.86 6.57 -21.11
CA LYS A 313 1.41 7.76 -21.85
C LYS A 313 2.07 9.05 -21.33
N ASP A 314 2.22 9.15 -20.01
CA ASP A 314 2.83 10.33 -19.37
C ASP A 314 4.37 10.24 -19.28
N GLY A 315 4.98 9.12 -19.70
CA GLY A 315 6.43 8.94 -19.71
C GLY A 315 7.08 8.80 -18.32
N ASP A 316 6.33 8.46 -17.27
CA ASP A 316 6.87 8.32 -15.90
C ASP A 316 7.66 7.01 -15.74
N LYS A 317 8.96 7.07 -16.05
CA LYS A 317 9.88 5.93 -16.00
C LYS A 317 9.90 5.21 -14.65
N LYS A 318 9.73 5.92 -13.52
CA LYS A 318 9.79 5.30 -12.18
C LYS A 318 8.53 4.50 -11.93
N SER A 319 7.36 5.08 -12.19
CA SER A 319 6.08 4.39 -12.09
C SER A 319 6.00 3.21 -13.06
N ILE A 320 6.44 3.39 -14.32
CA ILE A 320 6.50 2.31 -15.32
C ILE A 320 7.32 1.12 -14.83
N LYS A 321 8.52 1.36 -14.27
CA LYS A 321 9.39 0.29 -13.76
C LYS A 321 8.72 -0.50 -12.62
N LEU A 322 8.13 0.21 -11.66
CA LEU A 322 7.43 -0.41 -10.53
C LEU A 322 6.23 -1.22 -11.02
N LEU A 323 5.34 -0.60 -11.81
CA LEU A 323 4.10 -1.19 -12.30
C LEU A 323 4.34 -2.37 -13.24
N SER A 324 5.39 -2.32 -14.08
CA SER A 324 5.76 -3.47 -14.93
C SER A 324 6.15 -4.67 -14.08
N THR A 325 6.92 -4.45 -13.01
CA THR A 325 7.29 -5.53 -12.07
C THR A 325 6.05 -6.08 -11.37
N ILE A 326 5.14 -5.21 -10.91
CA ILE A 326 3.88 -5.60 -10.25
C ILE A 326 2.97 -6.39 -11.21
N LEU A 327 2.87 -5.97 -12.47
CA LEU A 327 2.05 -6.64 -13.48
C LEU A 327 2.56 -8.06 -13.75
N GLU A 328 3.88 -8.24 -13.86
CA GLU A 328 4.50 -9.56 -14.02
C GLU A 328 4.20 -10.48 -12.82
N GLU A 329 4.30 -9.98 -11.59
CA GLU A 329 4.07 -10.78 -10.38
C GLU A 329 2.60 -10.92 -9.96
N SER A 330 1.66 -10.31 -10.68
CA SER A 330 0.23 -10.27 -10.29
C SER A 330 -0.42 -11.64 -10.14
N ASP A 331 0.03 -12.63 -10.91
CA ASP A 331 -0.41 -14.03 -10.86
C ASP A 331 0.56 -14.96 -10.12
N ALA A 332 1.65 -14.41 -9.57
CA ALA A 332 2.59 -15.18 -8.80
C ALA A 332 2.01 -15.55 -7.42
N PRO A 333 2.41 -16.69 -6.83
CA PRO A 333 1.91 -17.08 -5.52
C PRO A 333 2.28 -16.06 -4.44
N ALA A 334 1.53 -16.09 -3.35
CA ALA A 334 1.80 -15.25 -2.19
C ALA A 334 3.19 -15.49 -1.63
N THR A 335 3.75 -14.44 -1.00
CA THR A 335 5.10 -14.35 -0.43
C THR A 335 6.20 -14.52 -1.48
N TYR A 336 7.46 -14.31 -1.08
CA TYR A 336 8.60 -14.39 -1.97
C TYR A 336 9.79 -15.06 -1.28
N TYR A 337 10.76 -15.51 -2.08
CA TYR A 337 12.03 -16.05 -1.63
C TYR A 337 13.12 -15.01 -1.85
N ASP A 338 13.81 -14.61 -0.79
CA ASP A 338 15.00 -13.76 -0.88
C ASP A 338 16.24 -14.65 -0.97
N LEU A 339 16.93 -14.60 -2.11
CA LEU A 339 18.12 -15.42 -2.33
C LEU A 339 19.25 -15.07 -1.37
N HIS A 340 19.45 -13.80 -1.04
CA HIS A 340 20.50 -13.42 -0.08
C HIS A 340 20.21 -14.02 1.29
N TYR A 341 18.95 -13.92 1.74
CA TYR A 341 18.55 -14.49 3.02
C TYR A 341 18.73 -16.01 3.06
N ILE A 342 18.32 -16.72 2.01
CA ILE A 342 18.44 -18.18 1.94
C ILE A 342 19.90 -18.61 1.88
N CYS A 343 20.72 -17.95 1.07
CA CYS A 343 22.14 -18.28 0.91
C CYS A 343 22.93 -18.01 2.20
N ASP A 344 22.63 -16.91 2.91
CA ASP A 344 23.21 -16.57 4.20
C ASP A 344 22.90 -17.64 5.26
N GLN A 345 21.63 -18.05 5.39
CA GLN A 345 21.22 -19.12 6.32
C GLN A 345 21.89 -20.48 6.02
N LEU A 346 22.28 -20.72 4.78
CA LEU A 346 22.90 -21.97 4.34
C LEU A 346 24.42 -21.88 4.21
N ASN A 347 25.03 -20.74 4.52
CA ASN A 347 26.45 -20.46 4.29
C ASN A 347 26.89 -20.77 2.84
N LEU A 348 26.07 -20.39 1.85
CA LEU A 348 26.34 -20.57 0.42
C LEU A 348 26.65 -19.23 -0.26
N PRO A 349 27.51 -19.21 -1.29
CA PRO A 349 27.64 -18.03 -2.15
C PRO A 349 26.31 -17.77 -2.87
N CYS A 350 25.88 -16.51 -2.91
CA CYS A 350 24.63 -16.12 -3.56
C CYS A 350 24.83 -16.00 -5.09
N PRO A 351 24.22 -16.87 -5.91
CA PRO A 351 24.29 -16.75 -7.36
C PRO A 351 23.48 -15.55 -7.87
N ARG A 352 23.64 -15.21 -9.15
CA ARG A 352 22.80 -14.19 -9.81
C ARG A 352 21.36 -14.68 -9.87
N LEU A 353 20.41 -13.84 -9.45
CA LEU A 353 18.97 -14.15 -9.46
C LEU A 353 18.49 -14.68 -10.82
N ASP A 354 18.93 -14.06 -11.92
CA ASP A 354 18.53 -14.46 -13.27
C ASP A 354 18.91 -15.92 -13.59
N LYS A 355 20.08 -16.40 -13.13
CA LYS A 355 20.49 -17.79 -13.33
C LYS A 355 19.53 -18.76 -12.62
N VAL A 356 19.19 -18.47 -11.36
CA VAL A 356 18.25 -19.28 -10.58
C VAL A 356 16.86 -19.26 -11.21
N MET A 357 16.40 -18.09 -11.66
CA MET A 357 15.11 -17.97 -12.35
C MET A 357 15.06 -18.77 -13.65
N ILE A 358 16.14 -18.77 -14.45
CA ILE A 358 16.25 -19.60 -15.66
C ILE A 358 16.11 -21.08 -15.31
N ARG A 359 16.88 -21.59 -14.33
CA ARG A 359 16.82 -23.00 -13.90
C ARG A 359 15.43 -23.43 -13.44
N LEU A 360 14.74 -22.57 -12.70
CA LEU A 360 13.37 -22.86 -12.25
C LEU A 360 12.37 -22.86 -13.42
N ARG A 361 12.51 -21.95 -14.39
CA ARG A 361 11.68 -21.92 -15.59
C ARG A 361 11.91 -23.12 -16.51
N GLU A 362 13.15 -23.55 -16.67
CA GLU A 362 13.52 -24.78 -17.42
C GLU A 362 12.81 -26.03 -16.86
N ARG A 363 12.42 -26.00 -15.58
CA ARG A 363 11.67 -27.08 -14.91
C ARG A 363 10.15 -26.87 -14.90
N GLY A 364 9.65 -25.86 -15.62
CA GLY A 364 8.22 -25.59 -15.75
C GLY A 364 7.59 -24.83 -14.59
N TYR A 365 8.38 -24.26 -13.68
CA TYR A 365 7.84 -23.44 -12.60
C TYR A 365 7.53 -22.01 -13.07
N LEU A 366 6.45 -21.43 -12.54
CA LEU A 366 6.19 -20.00 -12.66
C LEU A 366 7.23 -19.26 -11.82
N VAL A 367 7.92 -18.29 -12.41
CA VAL A 367 8.95 -17.50 -11.71
C VAL A 367 8.93 -16.05 -12.16
N THR A 368 8.75 -15.15 -11.20
CA THR A 368 8.76 -13.71 -11.43
C THR A 368 9.71 -13.04 -10.46
N ARG A 369 10.22 -11.86 -10.82
CA ARG A 369 10.80 -10.94 -9.85
C ARG A 369 9.70 -10.44 -8.92
N THR A 370 10.09 -9.75 -7.85
CA THR A 370 9.11 -9.09 -6.99
C THR A 370 9.46 -7.65 -6.69
N HIS A 371 8.44 -6.80 -6.62
CA HIS A 371 8.62 -5.39 -6.28
C HIS A 371 9.03 -5.20 -4.81
N PHE A 372 8.75 -6.18 -3.93
CA PHE A 372 9.06 -6.10 -2.51
C PHE A 372 10.57 -6.04 -2.23
N LYS A 373 11.40 -6.72 -3.05
CA LYS A 373 12.85 -6.79 -2.86
C LYS A 373 13.58 -7.17 -4.15
N ASN A 374 14.66 -6.45 -4.47
CA ASN A 374 15.40 -6.59 -5.73
C ASN A 374 16.00 -7.99 -6.00
N ASN A 375 16.51 -8.67 -4.95
CA ASN A 375 17.12 -10.01 -5.07
C ASN A 375 16.17 -11.14 -4.63
N ALA A 376 14.87 -10.92 -4.79
CA ALA A 376 13.86 -11.89 -4.45
C ALA A 376 13.05 -12.33 -5.69
N LEU A 377 12.50 -13.53 -5.61
CA LEU A 377 11.62 -14.11 -6.61
C LEU A 377 10.34 -14.64 -5.98
N LYS A 378 9.26 -14.66 -6.77
CA LYS A 378 8.05 -15.43 -6.47
C LYS A 378 8.01 -16.64 -7.37
N THR A 379 7.62 -17.78 -6.81
CA THR A 379 7.51 -19.03 -7.58
C THR A 379 6.60 -20.03 -6.90
N ASN A 380 5.94 -20.87 -7.69
CA ASN A 380 5.20 -22.05 -7.24
C ASN A 380 6.11 -23.27 -7.01
N ALA A 381 7.42 -23.15 -7.24
CA ALA A 381 8.37 -24.20 -6.93
C ALA A 381 8.43 -24.48 -5.41
N PRO A 382 8.49 -25.77 -5.01
CA PRO A 382 8.75 -26.11 -3.61
C PRO A 382 10.15 -25.65 -3.21
N ILE A 383 10.36 -25.41 -1.91
CA ILE A 383 11.66 -24.94 -1.39
C ILE A 383 12.83 -25.84 -1.81
N SER A 384 12.63 -27.16 -1.86
CA SER A 384 13.65 -28.13 -2.31
C SER A 384 14.19 -27.82 -3.71
N GLU A 385 13.30 -27.45 -4.63
CA GLU A 385 13.65 -27.15 -6.02
C GLU A 385 14.39 -25.82 -6.15
N ILE A 386 14.06 -24.85 -5.29
CA ILE A 386 14.78 -23.57 -5.20
C ILE A 386 16.19 -23.78 -4.67
N LEU A 387 16.35 -24.57 -3.61
CA LEU A 387 17.66 -24.91 -3.07
C LEU A 387 18.52 -25.63 -4.11
N ARG A 388 17.92 -26.54 -4.87
CA ARG A 388 18.58 -27.22 -5.99
C ARG A 388 18.98 -26.24 -7.09
N ALA A 389 18.09 -25.33 -7.50
CA ALA A 389 18.39 -24.31 -8.50
C ALA A 389 19.49 -23.33 -8.04
N ILE A 390 19.55 -23.00 -6.75
CA ILE A 390 20.63 -22.18 -6.17
C ILE A 390 21.98 -22.90 -6.32
N ARG A 391 22.08 -24.17 -5.93
CA ARG A 391 23.32 -24.96 -6.01
C ARG A 391 23.81 -25.14 -7.44
N GLU A 392 22.92 -25.37 -8.39
CA GLU A 392 23.26 -25.52 -9.81
C GLU A 392 23.61 -24.20 -10.52
N ALA A 393 23.22 -23.06 -9.93
CA ALA A 393 23.51 -21.73 -10.46
C ALA A 393 24.82 -21.13 -9.93
N GLN A 394 25.50 -21.83 -9.01
CA GLN A 394 26.81 -21.46 -8.47
C GLN A 394 27.89 -21.40 -9.55
#